data_AF-A0A539D5C0-F1
#
_entry.id   AF-A0A539D5C0-F1
#
_cell.length_a   1.000
_cell.length_b   1.000
_cell.length_c   1.000
_cell.angle_alpha   90.00
_cell.angle_beta   90.00
_cell.angle_gamma   90.00
#
_symmetry.space_group_name_H-M   'P 1'
#
loop_
_entity.id
_entity.type
_entity.pdbx_description
1 polymer ?
#
loop_
_entity_poly.entity_id
_entity_poly.type
_entity_poly.pdbx_seq_one_letter_code
_entity_poly.pdbx_strand_id
1 'polypeptide(L)'
;MSHTLDRLAFFTRKTELFSDRHGVMNDEDRGWEEAYRNRWRHDKVVRSTHGVNCTGSCSWKIYVKGGIVTWETQQTDYPRTRPDLPNHEPRGCARGASYSWYLYSANRVKYPLVRSRLLRVWRKARETMEPVAAWASIQNDPAARKSYTSMRGAGGFVRADWEEITEIIAAANAHTVKRWGPDRVFGFSPIPAMSMISYAAGARYLQLLGGVTGSFYDWYCDLPPASPQTWGEQTDVAESADWYNSSFMLLWGSNVPQTRTPDAHFYTEARYRGAKSVVICPDYSEASKFSDLWLPVKQGTDAALAMAFGHVILKEYHVDKQVPYFRDYLRQYSDLPMLVRLVPQDGGYVPERLVRASDFVGDLEQANNPDWKTVAIDEATGEIVAPNGSIGFRWGEDGRWNLEERDAAGRETTLKLGLKDVHDEVAGVRFPYFANTASNGFASTDHPDVLTRNVPVRRVMLKDGEALVACVYDLFLANYGVDQGFGGDCMPESFDDLQPYSPA
;
A
#
# COMPACT_ATOMS: atom_id res chain seq x y z
N MET A 1 27.65 -44.15 36.31
CA MET A 1 28.85 -44.87 35.78
C MET A 1 30.06 -44.00 36.00
N SER A 2 31.24 -44.59 36.20
CA SER A 2 32.48 -43.83 36.41
C SER A 2 33.23 -43.75 35.09
N HIS A 3 33.21 -42.58 34.44
CA HIS A 3 33.93 -42.35 33.18
C HIS A 3 35.43 -42.65 33.31
N THR A 4 36.00 -42.55 34.50
CA THR A 4 37.40 -42.91 34.79
C THR A 4 37.64 -44.42 34.67
N LEU A 5 36.71 -45.25 35.18
CA LEU A 5 36.83 -46.71 35.08
C LEU A 5 36.56 -47.19 33.64
N ASP A 6 35.64 -46.56 32.92
CA ASP A 6 35.31 -46.91 31.53
C ASP A 6 36.50 -46.68 30.56
N ARG A 7 37.39 -45.75 30.89
CA ARG A 7 38.64 -45.51 30.13
C ARG A 7 39.69 -46.60 30.33
N LEU A 8 39.67 -47.31 31.46
CA LEU A 8 40.61 -48.41 31.72
C LEU A 8 40.25 -49.68 30.93
N ALA A 9 39.00 -49.80 30.47
CA ALA A 9 38.52 -50.91 29.63
C ALA A 9 38.83 -50.74 28.13
N PHE A 10 39.79 -49.87 27.76
CA PHE A 10 40.06 -49.46 26.38
C PHE A 10 40.25 -50.62 25.39
N PHE A 11 41.02 -51.65 25.77
CA PHE A 11 41.32 -52.80 24.89
C PHE A 11 40.22 -53.87 24.84
N THR A 12 39.20 -53.78 25.68
CA THR A 12 38.07 -54.73 25.72
C THR A 12 36.79 -54.16 25.10
N ARG A 13 36.87 -52.99 24.46
CA ARG A 13 35.73 -52.33 23.81
C ARG A 13 35.32 -53.05 22.53
N LYS A 14 34.02 -53.11 22.27
CA LYS A 14 33.50 -53.66 21.02
C LYS A 14 33.70 -52.63 19.92
N THR A 15 34.51 -52.98 18.93
CA THR A 15 34.70 -52.16 17.74
C THR A 15 34.54 -53.02 16.49
N GLU A 16 33.93 -52.45 15.46
CA GLU A 16 33.80 -53.08 14.14
C GLU A 16 34.47 -52.18 13.10
N LEU A 17 35.34 -52.76 12.28
CA LEU A 17 36.02 -52.04 11.21
C LEU A 17 35.15 -52.05 9.96
N PHE A 18 35.02 -50.90 9.30
CA PHE A 18 34.31 -50.79 8.03
C PHE A 18 35.12 -49.99 7.00
N SER A 19 34.72 -50.07 5.73
CA SER A 19 35.40 -49.43 4.59
C SER A 19 36.91 -49.69 4.55
N ASP A 20 37.32 -50.95 4.37
CA ASP A 20 38.74 -51.36 4.33
C ASP A 20 39.55 -50.86 5.54
N ARG A 21 38.94 -50.91 6.73
CA ARG A 21 39.52 -50.45 8.01
C ARG A 21 39.77 -48.94 8.08
N HIS A 22 39.21 -48.15 7.16
CA HIS A 22 39.23 -46.69 7.24
C HIS A 22 38.37 -46.18 8.39
N GLY A 23 37.24 -46.85 8.65
CA GLY A 23 36.30 -46.51 9.71
C GLY A 23 36.32 -47.50 10.87
N VAL A 24 36.00 -46.99 12.06
CA VAL A 24 35.77 -47.79 13.27
C VAL A 24 34.40 -47.43 13.83
N MET A 25 33.49 -48.39 13.88
CA MET A 25 32.26 -48.29 14.64
C MET A 25 32.54 -48.68 16.09
N ASN A 26 32.03 -47.90 17.04
CA ASN A 26 32.19 -48.15 18.47
C ASN A 26 30.84 -47.97 19.20
N ASP A 27 30.77 -48.52 20.41
CA ASP A 27 29.62 -48.43 21.32
C ASP A 27 29.90 -47.51 22.52
N GLU A 28 30.72 -46.47 22.32
CA GLU A 28 31.09 -45.56 23.40
C GLU A 28 29.90 -44.82 24.01
N ASP A 29 29.99 -44.53 25.32
CA ASP A 29 28.98 -43.72 26.01
C ASP A 29 28.84 -42.34 25.35
N ARG A 30 27.62 -42.03 24.93
CA ARG A 30 27.23 -40.74 24.36
C ARG A 30 26.29 -39.97 25.29
N GLY A 31 26.37 -40.23 26.60
CA GLY A 31 25.53 -39.59 27.62
C GLY A 31 25.65 -38.06 27.65
N TRP A 32 26.80 -37.51 27.24
CA TRP A 32 27.03 -36.06 27.12
C TRP A 32 26.03 -35.35 26.20
N GLU A 33 25.43 -36.07 25.24
CA GLU A 33 24.41 -35.53 24.33
C GLU A 33 23.12 -35.11 25.04
N GLU A 34 22.87 -35.65 26.24
CA GLU A 34 21.68 -35.33 27.03
C GLU A 34 21.63 -33.85 27.43
N ALA A 35 22.79 -33.18 27.51
CA ALA A 35 22.84 -31.74 27.74
C ALA A 35 22.10 -30.94 26.65
N TYR A 36 22.31 -31.29 25.38
CA TYR A 36 21.64 -30.64 24.24
C TYR A 36 20.16 -31.05 24.15
N ARG A 37 19.83 -32.32 24.40
CA ARG A 37 18.43 -32.77 24.47
C ARG A 37 17.66 -32.01 25.54
N ASN A 38 18.25 -31.86 26.73
CA ASN A 38 17.65 -31.12 27.84
C ASN A 38 17.55 -29.62 27.58
N ARG A 39 18.45 -29.02 26.80
CA ARG A 39 18.31 -27.63 26.35
C ARG A 39 17.06 -27.45 25.47
N TRP A 40 16.82 -28.36 24.53
CA TRP A 40 15.68 -28.31 23.60
C TRP A 40 14.32 -28.63 24.26
N ARG A 41 14.29 -29.56 25.23
CA ARG A 41 13.09 -29.85 26.03
C ARG A 41 12.56 -28.57 26.67
N HIS A 42 11.24 -28.41 26.72
CA HIS A 42 10.56 -27.21 27.19
C HIS A 42 9.27 -27.61 27.92
N ASP A 43 8.70 -26.67 28.67
CA ASP A 43 7.55 -26.91 29.54
C ASP A 43 6.25 -26.90 28.72
N LYS A 44 6.10 -25.92 27.82
CA LYS A 44 4.95 -25.76 26.94
C LYS A 44 5.25 -24.90 25.72
N VAL A 45 4.35 -24.96 24.75
CA VAL A 45 4.30 -24.08 23.57
C VAL A 45 3.00 -23.30 23.57
N VAL A 46 3.06 -22.00 23.32
CA VAL A 46 1.89 -21.12 23.22
C VAL A 46 1.84 -20.51 21.83
N ARG A 47 0.66 -20.47 21.20
CA ARG A 47 0.50 -19.75 19.93
C ARG A 47 0.46 -18.25 20.19
N SER A 48 1.26 -17.49 19.44
CA SER A 48 1.18 -16.03 19.41
C SER A 48 1.57 -15.47 18.03
N THR A 49 1.63 -14.15 17.91
CA THR A 49 2.03 -13.40 16.71
C THR A 49 2.73 -12.10 17.12
N HIS A 50 3.22 -11.33 16.15
CA HIS A 50 3.91 -10.06 16.38
C HIS A 50 3.03 -8.88 15.96
N GLY A 51 2.64 -8.05 16.93
CA GLY A 51 1.90 -6.80 16.71
C GLY A 51 2.81 -5.67 16.20
N VAL A 52 3.37 -5.85 15.01
CA VAL A 52 4.29 -4.91 14.35
C VAL A 52 3.89 -4.73 12.88
N ASN A 53 4.00 -3.49 12.37
CA ASN A 53 3.63 -3.15 11.00
C ASN A 53 4.63 -3.72 9.98
N CYS A 54 4.46 -5.00 9.64
CA CYS A 54 5.36 -5.73 8.74
C CYS A 54 4.64 -6.53 7.66
N THR A 55 3.30 -6.47 7.61
CA THR A 55 2.39 -7.27 6.76
C THR A 55 2.46 -8.80 6.92
N GLY A 56 3.48 -9.34 7.61
CA GLY A 56 3.72 -10.78 7.66
C GLY A 56 2.64 -11.61 8.37
N SER A 57 1.99 -11.09 9.41
CA SER A 57 0.93 -11.78 10.18
C SER A 57 1.28 -13.24 10.55
N CYS A 58 2.56 -13.49 10.88
CA CYS A 58 3.07 -14.84 11.08
C CYS A 58 2.70 -15.38 12.46
N SER A 59 2.24 -16.62 12.54
CA SER A 59 1.92 -17.32 13.78
C SER A 59 3.16 -18.06 14.26
N TRP A 60 3.45 -17.95 15.56
CA TRP A 60 4.64 -18.51 16.18
C TRP A 60 4.29 -19.44 17.34
N LYS A 61 5.15 -20.44 17.52
CA LYS A 61 5.27 -21.31 18.69
C LYS A 61 6.19 -20.61 19.69
N ILE A 62 5.62 -20.12 20.79
CA ILE A 62 6.37 -19.48 21.87
C ILE A 62 6.74 -20.53 22.91
N TYR A 63 8.05 -20.77 23.10
CA TYR A 63 8.55 -21.82 23.98
C TYR A 63 8.79 -21.29 25.38
N VAL A 64 8.11 -21.91 26.36
CA VAL A 64 8.33 -21.65 27.79
C VAL A 64 9.16 -22.78 28.38
N LYS A 65 10.24 -22.45 29.08
CA LYS A 65 11.12 -23.41 29.77
C LYS A 65 11.59 -22.83 31.08
N GLY A 66 11.45 -23.59 32.17
CA GLY A 66 11.72 -23.09 33.52
C GLY A 66 10.80 -21.93 33.91
N GLY A 67 9.56 -21.92 33.41
CA GLY A 67 8.59 -20.87 33.68
C GLY A 67 8.84 -19.52 32.99
N ILE A 68 9.87 -19.41 32.14
CA ILE A 68 10.16 -18.19 31.35
C ILE A 68 10.06 -18.47 29.86
N VAL A 69 9.75 -17.44 29.07
CA VAL A 69 9.86 -17.52 27.61
C VAL A 69 11.33 -17.60 27.24
N THR A 70 11.68 -18.49 26.31
CA THR A 70 13.09 -18.75 25.97
C THR A 70 13.43 -18.53 24.50
N TRP A 71 12.61 -19.01 23.57
CA TRP A 71 12.74 -18.77 22.13
C TRP A 71 11.39 -18.94 21.45
N GLU A 72 11.34 -18.65 20.14
CA GLU A 72 10.20 -18.96 19.29
C GLU A 72 10.62 -19.68 18.00
N THR A 73 9.72 -20.49 17.45
CA THR A 73 9.80 -21.01 16.08
C THR A 73 8.47 -20.80 15.39
N GLN A 74 8.42 -20.83 14.06
CA GLN A 74 7.16 -20.63 13.35
C GLN A 74 6.14 -21.75 13.61
N GLN A 75 4.86 -21.40 13.53
CA GLN A 75 3.79 -22.36 13.30
C GLN A 75 3.75 -22.75 11.83
N THR A 76 3.29 -23.96 11.55
CA THR A 76 3.23 -24.53 10.19
C THR A 76 1.86 -25.14 9.89
N ASP A 77 0.87 -24.86 10.72
CA ASP A 77 -0.46 -25.44 10.68
C ASP A 77 -1.52 -24.47 10.18
N TYR A 78 -1.12 -23.56 9.30
CA TYR A 78 -2.06 -22.75 8.51
C TYR A 78 -2.99 -23.68 7.71
N PRO A 79 -4.27 -23.31 7.52
CA PRO A 79 -5.11 -23.98 6.54
C PRO A 79 -4.38 -24.04 5.19
N ARG A 80 -4.31 -25.25 4.64
CA ARG A 80 -3.60 -25.48 3.37
C ARG A 80 -4.30 -24.74 2.23
N THR A 81 -3.51 -24.27 1.27
CA THR A 81 -4.00 -23.72 0.02
C THR A 81 -4.51 -24.84 -0.90
N ARG A 82 -4.98 -24.47 -2.10
CA ARG A 82 -5.38 -25.45 -3.11
C ARG A 82 -4.19 -26.35 -3.49
N PRO A 83 -4.42 -27.60 -3.97
CA PRO A 83 -3.33 -28.52 -4.31
C PRO A 83 -2.32 -28.01 -5.35
N ASP A 84 -2.72 -27.08 -6.21
CA ASP A 84 -1.90 -26.45 -7.25
C ASP A 84 -1.11 -25.22 -6.76
N LEU A 85 -1.33 -24.80 -5.50
CA LEU A 85 -0.64 -23.69 -4.87
C LEU A 85 0.31 -24.19 -3.77
N PRO A 86 1.47 -23.55 -3.58
CA PRO A 86 2.27 -23.78 -2.39
C PRO A 86 1.53 -23.28 -1.14
N ASN A 87 1.83 -23.89 0.01
CA ASN A 87 1.25 -23.49 1.29
C ASN A 87 2.02 -22.30 1.87
N HIS A 88 1.39 -21.55 2.78
CA HIS A 88 2.02 -20.41 3.44
C HIS A 88 3.10 -20.79 4.46
N GLU A 89 3.11 -22.03 4.97
CA GLU A 89 4.07 -22.42 6.00
C GLU A 89 5.51 -22.39 5.46
N PRO A 90 6.51 -22.00 6.28
CA PRO A 90 6.41 -21.62 7.70
C PRO A 90 6.15 -20.13 7.95
N ARG A 91 6.11 -19.27 6.92
CA ARG A 91 6.20 -17.81 7.09
C ARG A 91 7.40 -17.43 8.00
N GLY A 92 7.27 -16.33 8.75
CA GLY A 92 8.29 -15.80 9.65
C GLY A 92 9.38 -15.01 8.96
N CYS A 93 10.21 -14.35 9.76
CA CYS A 93 11.37 -13.60 9.30
C CYS A 93 12.39 -13.48 10.46
N ALA A 94 13.62 -13.05 10.14
CA ALA A 94 14.68 -12.90 11.13
C ALA A 94 14.31 -11.94 12.27
N ARG A 95 13.51 -10.90 11.99
CA ARG A 95 13.06 -9.94 13.01
C ARG A 95 12.15 -10.62 14.02
N GLY A 96 11.14 -11.37 13.55
CA GLY A 96 10.22 -12.13 14.40
C GLY A 96 10.92 -13.20 15.22
N ALA A 97 11.90 -13.91 14.63
CA ALA A 97 12.68 -14.94 15.33
C ALA A 97 13.55 -14.41 16.49
N SER A 98 13.69 -13.09 16.61
CA SER A 98 14.47 -12.45 17.68
C SER A 98 13.60 -11.81 18.77
N TYR A 99 12.27 -11.89 18.68
CA TYR A 99 11.38 -11.10 19.52
C TYR A 99 11.44 -11.50 21.01
N SER A 100 11.66 -12.78 21.31
CA SER A 100 11.87 -13.28 22.69
C SER A 100 12.95 -12.54 23.46
N TRP A 101 13.95 -11.95 22.78
CA TRP A 101 14.99 -11.13 23.39
C TRP A 101 14.42 -9.99 24.23
N TYR A 102 13.36 -9.32 23.76
CA TYR A 102 12.84 -8.10 24.40
C TYR A 102 12.30 -8.34 25.81
N LEU A 103 11.79 -9.55 26.11
CA LEU A 103 11.02 -9.83 27.32
C LEU A 103 11.82 -9.53 28.60
N TYR A 104 13.10 -9.87 28.60
CA TYR A 104 13.98 -9.72 29.75
C TYR A 104 15.25 -8.92 29.44
N SER A 105 15.33 -8.33 28.25
CA SER A 105 16.45 -7.48 27.83
C SER A 105 16.69 -6.32 28.80
N ALA A 106 17.90 -5.76 28.75
CA ALA A 106 18.28 -4.56 29.49
C ALA A 106 17.42 -3.33 29.14
N ASN A 107 16.73 -3.34 28.00
CA ASN A 107 15.90 -2.23 27.54
C ASN A 107 14.39 -2.41 27.83
N ARG A 108 14.01 -3.47 28.56
CA ARG A 108 12.60 -3.71 28.93
C ARG A 108 12.09 -2.62 29.87
N VAL A 109 11.00 -1.94 29.48
CA VAL A 109 10.24 -1.07 30.40
C VAL A 109 9.48 -1.94 31.41
N LYS A 110 9.89 -1.87 32.69
CA LYS A 110 9.37 -2.71 33.79
C LYS A 110 8.34 -2.00 34.66
N TYR A 111 8.41 -0.68 34.74
CA TYR A 111 7.60 0.15 35.64
C TYR A 111 7.12 1.38 34.88
N PRO A 112 6.03 2.03 35.31
CA PRO A 112 5.70 3.35 34.82
C PRO A 112 6.83 4.32 35.21
N LEU A 113 7.25 5.14 34.24
CA LEU A 113 8.34 6.09 34.37
C LEU A 113 7.82 7.51 34.14
N VAL A 114 8.29 8.45 34.94
CA VAL A 114 7.95 9.87 34.82
C VAL A 114 9.20 10.73 34.97
N ARG A 115 9.21 11.88 34.30
CA ARG A 115 10.32 12.84 34.45
C ARG A 115 10.34 13.34 35.89
N SER A 116 11.47 13.18 36.58
CA SER A 116 11.63 13.61 37.98
C SER A 116 11.20 15.05 38.23
N ARG A 117 11.49 15.97 37.30
CA ARG A 117 11.09 17.38 37.38
C ARG A 117 9.58 17.57 37.39
N LEU A 118 8.84 16.86 36.52
CA LEU A 118 7.38 16.89 36.51
C LEU A 118 6.83 16.34 37.82
N LEU A 119 7.39 15.22 38.29
CA LEU A 119 6.92 14.57 39.50
C LEU A 119 7.08 15.45 40.75
N ARG A 120 8.19 16.20 40.85
CA ARG A 120 8.43 17.12 41.97
C ARG A 120 7.39 18.23 42.02
N VAL A 121 7.10 18.89 40.90
CA VAL A 121 6.10 19.97 40.87
C VAL A 121 4.68 19.43 41.05
N TRP A 122 4.40 18.24 40.53
CA TRP A 122 3.14 17.52 40.76
C TRP A 122 2.89 17.24 42.24
N ARG A 123 3.82 16.53 42.89
CA ARG A 123 3.70 16.18 44.31
C ARG A 123 3.60 17.42 45.19
N LYS A 124 4.38 18.47 44.89
CA LYS A 124 4.31 19.73 45.64
C LYS A 124 2.93 20.38 45.54
N ALA A 125 2.31 20.38 44.35
CA ALA A 125 0.96 20.91 44.18
C ALA A 125 -0.10 20.02 44.86
N ARG A 126 0.07 18.70 44.82
CA ARG A 126 -0.84 17.73 45.45
C ARG A 126 -0.84 17.76 46.98
N GLU A 127 0.13 18.41 47.63
CA GLU A 127 0.11 18.64 49.09
C GLU A 127 -1.11 19.45 49.54
N THR A 128 -1.64 20.35 48.69
CA THR A 128 -2.71 21.28 49.07
C THR A 128 -3.86 21.39 48.06
N MET A 129 -3.71 20.80 46.87
CA MET A 129 -4.69 20.93 45.77
C MET A 129 -5.19 19.57 45.28
N GLU A 130 -6.48 19.51 44.96
CA GLU A 130 -7.09 18.39 44.23
C GLU A 130 -6.44 18.19 42.84
N PRO A 131 -6.47 16.97 42.26
CA PRO A 131 -5.66 16.62 41.09
C PRO A 131 -5.78 17.58 39.89
N VAL A 132 -7.01 17.93 39.50
CA VAL A 132 -7.26 18.83 38.36
C VAL A 132 -6.79 20.26 38.67
N ALA A 133 -6.92 20.71 39.92
CA ALA A 133 -6.47 22.03 40.35
C ALA A 133 -4.93 22.08 40.46
N ALA A 134 -4.30 21.00 40.93
CA ALA A 134 -2.85 20.82 40.97
C ALA A 134 -2.25 20.85 39.56
N TRP A 135 -2.86 20.18 38.58
CA TRP A 135 -2.41 20.25 37.19
C TRP A 135 -2.55 21.65 36.62
N ALA A 136 -3.69 22.31 36.89
CA ALA A 136 -3.94 23.68 36.45
C ALA A 136 -2.90 24.67 36.99
N SER A 137 -2.51 24.57 38.27
CA SER A 137 -1.50 25.46 38.87
C SER A 137 -0.12 25.31 38.20
N ILE A 138 0.26 24.08 37.85
CA ILE A 138 1.51 23.80 37.12
C ILE A 138 1.47 24.34 35.69
N GLN A 139 0.36 24.15 34.97
CA GLN A 139 0.25 24.62 33.58
C GLN A 139 0.15 26.15 33.47
N ASN A 140 -0.46 26.80 34.46
CA ASN A 140 -0.62 28.25 34.50
C ASN A 140 0.63 29.02 34.98
N ASP A 141 1.63 28.32 35.51
CA ASP A 141 2.94 28.90 35.84
C ASP A 141 3.95 28.58 34.71
N PRO A 142 4.38 29.59 33.91
CA PRO A 142 5.35 29.39 32.84
C PRO A 142 6.69 28.84 33.33
N ALA A 143 7.14 29.20 34.55
CA ALA A 143 8.39 28.72 35.11
C ALA A 143 8.26 27.24 35.50
N ALA A 144 7.17 26.86 36.18
CA ALA A 144 6.89 25.46 36.51
C ALA A 144 6.77 24.60 35.25
N ARG A 145 6.01 25.05 34.23
CA ARG A 145 5.88 24.34 32.95
C ARG A 145 7.22 24.18 32.24
N LYS A 146 8.02 25.26 32.15
CA LYS A 146 9.34 25.22 31.51
C LYS A 146 10.31 24.28 32.24
N SER A 147 10.19 24.16 33.56
CA SER A 147 11.08 23.34 34.41
C SER A 147 11.13 21.86 34.04
N TYR A 148 10.04 21.30 33.49
CA TYR A 148 9.99 19.89 33.07
C TYR A 148 9.95 19.69 31.55
N THR A 149 9.35 20.63 30.80
CA THR A 149 9.23 20.52 29.33
C THR A 149 10.56 20.70 28.62
N SER A 150 11.44 21.57 29.12
CA SER A 150 12.81 21.76 28.60
C SER A 150 13.73 20.55 28.80
N MET A 151 13.33 19.59 29.64
CA MET A 151 14.10 18.37 29.93
C MET A 151 13.63 17.15 29.13
N ARG A 152 12.73 17.32 28.15
CA ARG A 152 12.32 16.23 27.23
C ARG A 152 13.53 15.80 26.39
N GLY A 153 13.85 14.49 26.41
CA GLY A 153 15.03 13.93 25.74
C GLY A 153 16.32 13.92 26.57
N ALA A 154 16.37 14.61 27.72
CA ALA A 154 17.60 14.82 28.50
C ALA A 154 17.77 13.88 29.72
N GLY A 155 17.13 12.70 29.72
CA GLY A 155 17.21 11.75 30.85
C GLY A 155 16.52 12.22 32.14
N GLY A 156 16.77 11.56 33.27
CA GLY A 156 16.15 11.89 34.57
C GLY A 156 14.73 11.34 34.75
N PHE A 157 14.44 10.18 34.16
CA PHE A 157 13.27 9.38 34.52
C PHE A 157 13.45 8.78 35.91
N VAL A 158 12.34 8.72 36.65
CA VAL A 158 12.24 8.00 37.92
C VAL A 158 11.08 7.04 37.85
N ARG A 159 11.19 5.95 38.62
CA ARG A 159 10.10 4.99 38.82
C ARG A 159 8.94 5.66 39.54
N ALA A 160 7.72 5.39 39.09
CA ALA A 160 6.48 5.70 39.77
C ALA A 160 5.63 4.43 39.93
N ASP A 161 4.44 4.57 40.49
CA ASP A 161 3.39 3.55 40.51
C ASP A 161 2.25 3.92 39.53
N TRP A 162 1.34 2.97 39.30
CA TRP A 162 0.25 3.16 38.35
C TRP A 162 -0.80 4.15 38.84
N GLU A 163 -1.06 4.22 40.15
CA GLU A 163 -2.07 5.12 40.72
C GLU A 163 -1.65 6.58 40.49
N GLU A 164 -0.39 6.93 40.80
CA GLU A 164 0.14 8.28 40.64
C GLU A 164 0.16 8.73 39.17
N ILE A 165 0.61 7.86 38.26
CA ILE A 165 0.69 8.22 36.84
C ILE A 165 -0.70 8.31 36.19
N THR A 166 -1.62 7.43 36.55
CA THR A 166 -2.99 7.50 36.01
C THR A 166 -3.76 8.71 36.56
N GLU A 167 -3.55 9.11 37.83
CA GLU A 167 -4.09 10.36 38.38
C GLU A 167 -3.57 11.59 37.61
N ILE A 168 -2.26 11.67 37.36
CA ILE A 168 -1.66 12.77 36.57
C ILE A 168 -2.28 12.84 35.17
N ILE A 169 -2.38 11.70 34.47
CA ILE A 169 -2.92 11.65 33.10
C ILE A 169 -4.39 12.06 33.09
N ALA A 170 -5.20 11.53 34.01
CA ALA A 170 -6.62 11.86 34.12
C ALA A 170 -6.83 13.34 34.45
N ALA A 171 -6.06 13.90 35.39
CA ALA A 171 -6.11 15.32 35.74
C ALA A 171 -5.71 16.22 34.58
N ALA A 172 -4.66 15.84 33.83
CA ALA A 172 -4.21 16.56 32.66
C ALA A 172 -5.27 16.59 31.55
N ASN A 173 -5.89 15.44 31.28
CA ASN A 173 -6.95 15.33 30.28
C ASN A 173 -8.21 16.08 30.70
N ALA A 174 -8.66 15.92 31.94
CA ALA A 174 -9.83 16.64 32.47
C ALA A 174 -9.64 18.16 32.46
N HIS A 175 -8.47 18.66 32.85
CA HIS A 175 -8.14 20.07 32.77
C HIS A 175 -8.16 20.58 31.32
N THR A 176 -7.52 19.85 30.41
CA THR A 176 -7.42 20.23 29.00
C THR A 176 -8.80 20.29 28.36
N VAL A 177 -9.62 19.25 28.55
CA VAL A 177 -10.99 19.17 28.05
C VAL A 177 -11.84 20.33 28.59
N LYS A 178 -11.80 20.56 29.91
CA LYS A 178 -12.60 21.62 30.55
C LYS A 178 -12.20 23.01 30.07
N ARG A 179 -10.90 23.27 29.85
CA ARG A 179 -10.40 24.61 29.53
C ARG A 179 -10.43 24.93 28.04
N TRP A 180 -10.13 23.96 27.19
CA TRP A 180 -9.85 24.18 25.76
C TRP A 180 -10.74 23.37 24.81
N GLY A 181 -11.45 22.36 25.31
CA GLY A 181 -12.19 21.41 24.50
C GLY A 181 -11.49 20.05 24.41
N PRO A 182 -12.25 18.97 24.17
CA PRO A 182 -11.71 17.61 24.16
C PRO A 182 -10.78 17.34 22.98
N ASP A 183 -10.94 18.06 21.87
CA ASP A 183 -10.11 17.97 20.66
C ASP A 183 -8.66 18.46 20.86
N ARG A 184 -8.33 19.05 22.01
CA ARG A 184 -6.94 19.35 22.42
C ARG A 184 -6.25 18.16 23.09
N VAL A 185 -6.94 17.03 23.22
CA VAL A 185 -6.38 15.74 23.60
C VAL A 185 -6.26 14.88 22.34
N PHE A 186 -5.03 14.56 21.95
CA PHE A 186 -4.71 13.83 20.74
C PHE A 186 -3.96 12.53 21.05
N GLY A 187 -4.27 11.46 20.32
CA GLY A 187 -3.50 10.22 20.34
C GLY A 187 -3.14 9.74 18.95
N PHE A 188 -1.92 9.22 18.84
CA PHE A 188 -1.40 8.61 17.63
C PHE A 188 -1.07 7.15 17.92
N SER A 189 -1.77 6.24 17.24
CA SER A 189 -1.54 4.80 17.29
C SER A 189 -1.84 4.25 15.89
N PRO A 190 -0.87 3.66 15.19
CA PRO A 190 -1.05 3.27 13.79
C PRO A 190 -1.56 1.82 13.66
N ILE A 191 -1.97 1.45 12.43
CA ILE A 191 -2.14 0.07 11.93
C ILE A 191 -2.89 -0.86 12.92
N PRO A 192 -4.23 -0.78 13.00
CA PRO A 192 -5.01 -1.64 13.89
C PRO A 192 -4.89 -3.14 13.54
N ALA A 193 -4.64 -3.49 12.27
CA ALA A 193 -4.60 -4.88 11.80
C ALA A 193 -3.56 -5.75 12.51
N MET A 194 -2.45 -5.18 12.99
CA MET A 194 -1.40 -5.93 13.67
C MET A 194 -1.76 -6.30 15.13
N SER A 195 -2.66 -5.55 15.77
CA SER A 195 -3.07 -5.75 17.16
C SER A 195 -4.35 -4.97 17.48
N MET A 196 -5.50 -5.48 17.01
CA MET A 196 -6.77 -4.75 16.96
C MET A 196 -7.21 -4.18 18.32
N ILE A 197 -7.18 -5.00 19.38
CA ILE A 197 -7.60 -4.57 20.72
C ILE A 197 -6.59 -3.60 21.35
N SER A 198 -5.29 -3.78 21.08
CA SER A 198 -4.26 -2.85 21.55
C SER A 198 -4.43 -1.46 20.95
N TYR A 199 -4.75 -1.36 19.65
CA TYR A 199 -5.13 -0.10 19.01
C TYR A 199 -6.43 0.46 19.62
N ALA A 200 -7.47 -0.39 19.71
CA ALA A 200 -8.80 0.03 20.15
C ALA A 200 -8.81 0.56 21.59
N ALA A 201 -7.91 0.10 22.46
CA ALA A 201 -7.84 0.56 23.84
C ALA A 201 -7.64 2.09 23.94
N GLY A 202 -6.63 2.63 23.23
CA GLY A 202 -6.36 4.07 23.21
C GLY A 202 -7.39 4.84 22.38
N ALA A 203 -7.76 4.32 21.20
CA ALA A 203 -8.71 4.97 20.31
C ALA A 203 -10.10 5.12 20.97
N ARG A 204 -10.59 4.07 21.63
CA ARG A 204 -11.89 4.09 22.32
C ARG A 204 -11.90 5.06 23.51
N TYR A 205 -10.81 5.12 24.27
CA TYR A 205 -10.67 6.10 25.35
C TYR A 205 -10.81 7.53 24.83
N LEU A 206 -10.10 7.86 23.74
CA LEU A 206 -10.14 9.19 23.14
C LEU A 206 -11.51 9.51 22.55
N GLN A 207 -12.12 8.56 21.81
CA GLN A 207 -13.44 8.77 21.21
C GLN A 207 -14.54 9.02 22.26
N LEU A 208 -14.51 8.31 23.40
CA LEU A 208 -15.43 8.55 24.50
C LEU A 208 -15.21 9.92 25.17
N LEU A 209 -13.96 10.38 25.22
CA LEU A 209 -13.59 11.70 25.73
C LEU A 209 -13.97 12.84 24.76
N GLY A 210 -14.14 12.54 23.46
CA GLY A 210 -14.22 13.52 22.37
C GLY A 210 -12.85 14.00 21.85
N GLY A 211 -11.78 13.27 22.17
CA GLY A 211 -10.42 13.53 21.70
C GLY A 211 -10.17 13.05 20.27
N VAL A 212 -9.04 13.47 19.70
CA VAL A 212 -8.69 13.21 18.29
C VAL A 212 -7.80 11.98 18.14
N THR A 213 -8.16 11.11 17.21
CA THR A 213 -7.34 9.97 16.76
C THR A 213 -6.63 10.32 15.46
N GLY A 214 -5.29 10.32 15.44
CA GLY A 214 -4.52 10.60 14.23
C GLY A 214 -4.65 9.50 13.17
N SER A 215 -4.72 9.89 11.91
CA SER A 215 -4.55 8.98 10.77
C SER A 215 -3.10 8.51 10.67
N PHE A 216 -2.87 7.42 9.93
CA PHE A 216 -1.54 6.81 9.80
C PHE A 216 -1.18 6.40 8.38
N TYR A 217 -2.15 5.99 7.56
CA TYR A 217 -1.87 5.39 6.24
C TYR A 217 -1.42 6.44 5.22
N ASP A 218 -2.14 7.57 5.20
CA ASP A 218 -1.75 8.83 4.54
C ASP A 218 -0.43 9.38 5.10
N TRP A 219 -0.28 9.45 6.42
CA TRP A 219 0.88 10.00 7.09
C TRP A 219 2.18 9.22 6.82
N TYR A 220 2.10 7.90 6.75
CA TYR A 220 3.25 7.04 6.42
C TYR A 220 3.58 7.03 4.94
N CYS A 221 2.75 7.66 4.09
CA CYS A 221 2.83 7.56 2.64
C CYS A 221 2.69 6.11 2.14
N ASP A 222 2.02 5.26 2.95
CA ASP A 222 1.64 3.91 2.54
C ASP A 222 0.33 3.93 1.73
N LEU A 223 -0.53 4.94 1.92
CA LEU A 223 -1.67 5.22 1.06
C LEU A 223 -1.17 5.69 -0.31
N PRO A 224 -1.46 4.97 -1.41
CA PRO A 224 -1.25 5.48 -2.75
C PRO A 224 -2.47 6.33 -3.16
N PRO A 225 -2.39 7.67 -3.24
CA PRO A 225 -3.57 8.48 -3.58
C PRO A 225 -4.16 8.15 -4.96
N ALA A 226 -3.37 7.52 -5.84
CA ALA A 226 -3.82 6.96 -7.10
C ALA A 226 -4.93 5.90 -6.94
N SER A 227 -4.94 5.10 -5.87
CA SER A 227 -5.99 4.09 -5.66
C SER A 227 -7.37 4.73 -5.44
N PRO A 228 -7.55 5.70 -4.52
CA PRO A 228 -8.80 6.44 -4.44
C PRO A 228 -9.16 7.23 -5.71
N GLN A 229 -8.17 7.76 -6.44
CA GLN A 229 -8.40 8.48 -7.70
C GLN A 229 -8.94 7.58 -8.82
N THR A 230 -8.39 6.36 -8.96
CA THR A 230 -8.74 5.44 -10.04
C THR A 230 -9.93 4.55 -9.69
N TRP A 231 -10.03 4.05 -8.46
CA TRP A 231 -11.03 3.05 -8.07
C TRP A 231 -12.00 3.52 -6.98
N GLY A 232 -11.77 4.68 -6.37
CA GLY A 232 -12.56 5.11 -5.20
C GLY A 232 -12.35 4.21 -3.97
N GLU A 233 -11.25 3.47 -3.93
CA GLU A 233 -10.88 2.51 -2.88
C GLU A 233 -9.60 2.96 -2.16
N GLN A 234 -9.54 2.80 -0.84
CA GLN A 234 -8.35 3.14 -0.06
C GLN A 234 -7.14 2.34 -0.55
N THR A 235 -7.22 1.02 -0.46
CA THR A 235 -6.26 0.05 -1.00
C THR A 235 -6.84 -1.34 -0.85
N ASP A 236 -6.99 -2.04 -1.97
CA ASP A 236 -7.22 -3.49 -2.00
C ASP A 236 -6.26 -4.10 -3.01
N VAL A 237 -5.67 -5.26 -2.67
CA VAL A 237 -4.61 -5.91 -3.45
C VAL A 237 -4.74 -7.42 -3.37
N ALA A 238 -4.27 -8.11 -4.41
CA ALA A 238 -4.20 -9.57 -4.43
C ALA A 238 -3.31 -10.12 -3.31
N GLU A 239 -3.72 -11.25 -2.72
CA GLU A 239 -2.92 -11.98 -1.74
C GLU A 239 -1.63 -12.55 -2.36
N SER A 240 -0.62 -12.84 -1.53
CA SER A 240 0.67 -13.36 -2.03
C SER A 240 0.56 -14.71 -2.75
N ALA A 241 -0.43 -15.55 -2.39
CA ALA A 241 -0.67 -16.80 -3.07
C ALA A 241 -1.08 -16.61 -4.54
N ASP A 242 -1.69 -15.46 -4.86
CA ASP A 242 -2.11 -15.15 -6.23
C ASP A 242 -0.92 -14.79 -7.13
N TRP A 243 0.24 -14.42 -6.56
CA TRP A 243 1.47 -14.24 -7.34
C TRP A 243 1.85 -15.51 -8.10
N TYR A 244 1.52 -16.69 -7.53
CA TYR A 244 1.74 -17.98 -8.17
C TYR A 244 0.86 -18.22 -9.40
N ASN A 245 -0.29 -17.53 -9.49
CA ASN A 245 -1.19 -17.62 -10.65
C ASN A 245 -0.67 -16.81 -11.84
N SER A 246 0.12 -15.75 -11.61
CA SER A 246 0.70 -14.92 -12.66
C SER A 246 1.79 -15.64 -13.45
N SER A 247 1.86 -15.37 -14.76
CA SER A 247 2.93 -15.82 -15.67
C SER A 247 3.99 -14.75 -15.96
N PHE A 248 3.76 -13.50 -15.53
CA PHE A 248 4.69 -12.40 -15.71
C PHE A 248 4.58 -11.40 -14.54
N MET A 249 5.70 -11.07 -13.89
CA MET A 249 5.72 -10.21 -12.72
C MET A 249 6.77 -9.09 -12.86
N LEU A 250 6.32 -7.85 -12.63
CA LEU A 250 7.18 -6.68 -12.46
C LEU A 250 7.30 -6.35 -10.97
N LEU A 251 8.47 -6.57 -10.39
CA LEU A 251 8.78 -6.12 -9.03
C LEU A 251 9.36 -4.70 -9.13
N TRP A 252 8.48 -3.71 -9.09
CA TRP A 252 8.83 -2.31 -9.29
C TRP A 252 8.90 -1.58 -7.94
N GLY A 253 10.09 -1.14 -7.52
CA GLY A 253 10.28 -0.46 -6.23
C GLY A 253 9.96 -1.31 -5.00
N SER A 254 9.83 -2.64 -5.16
CA SER A 254 9.44 -3.56 -4.09
C SER A 254 10.52 -4.61 -3.83
N ASN A 255 11.22 -4.48 -2.70
CA ASN A 255 12.29 -5.41 -2.31
C ASN A 255 11.73 -6.66 -1.60
N VAL A 256 10.97 -7.48 -2.33
CA VAL A 256 10.16 -8.61 -1.82
C VAL A 256 10.90 -9.53 -0.84
N PRO A 257 12.14 -10.02 -1.09
CA PRO A 257 12.81 -10.93 -0.17
C PRO A 257 13.07 -10.32 1.23
N GLN A 258 13.41 -9.04 1.27
CA GLN A 258 13.78 -8.34 2.50
C GLN A 258 12.56 -7.88 3.30
N THR A 259 11.61 -7.27 2.59
CA THR A 259 10.55 -6.48 3.19
C THR A 259 9.23 -7.23 3.19
N ARG A 260 9.04 -8.15 2.25
CA ARG A 260 8.03 -9.19 2.37
C ARG A 260 8.68 -10.31 3.14
N THR A 261 9.56 -11.17 2.66
CA THR A 261 10.13 -12.31 3.45
C THR A 261 9.16 -13.50 3.64
N PRO A 262 8.11 -13.53 4.51
CA PRO A 262 7.33 -14.74 4.69
C PRO A 262 6.49 -15.09 3.46
N ASP A 263 6.31 -14.13 2.54
CA ASP A 263 5.58 -14.30 1.28
C ASP A 263 6.52 -14.49 0.07
N ALA A 264 7.82 -14.29 0.24
CA ALA A 264 8.77 -14.27 -0.88
C ALA A 264 8.88 -15.63 -1.60
N HIS A 265 8.52 -16.73 -0.92
CA HIS A 265 8.56 -18.06 -1.51
C HIS A 265 7.57 -18.17 -2.69
N PHE A 266 6.36 -17.59 -2.61
CA PHE A 266 5.39 -17.60 -3.71
C PHE A 266 5.99 -17.00 -4.99
N TYR A 267 6.68 -15.88 -4.86
CA TYR A 267 7.39 -15.24 -5.96
C TYR A 267 8.47 -16.16 -6.57
N THR A 268 9.34 -16.73 -5.72
CA THR A 268 10.42 -17.60 -6.22
C THR A 268 9.93 -18.93 -6.79
N GLU A 269 8.86 -19.49 -6.24
CA GLU A 269 8.29 -20.78 -6.64
C GLU A 269 7.47 -20.65 -7.93
N ALA A 270 6.77 -19.53 -8.13
CA ALA A 270 6.06 -19.22 -9.38
C ALA A 270 7.00 -19.29 -10.61
N ARG A 271 8.27 -18.94 -10.42
CA ARG A 271 9.28 -19.03 -11.49
C ARG A 271 9.56 -20.46 -11.94
N TYR A 272 9.44 -21.46 -11.06
CA TYR A 272 9.53 -22.87 -11.45
C TYR A 272 8.34 -23.33 -12.29
N ARG A 273 7.19 -22.65 -12.19
CA ARG A 273 6.04 -22.83 -13.10
C ARG A 273 6.27 -22.15 -14.47
N GLY A 274 7.36 -21.42 -14.63
CA GLY A 274 7.71 -20.70 -15.86
C GLY A 274 7.32 -19.22 -15.85
N ALA A 275 6.88 -18.67 -14.71
CA ALA A 275 6.61 -17.24 -14.62
C ALA A 275 7.90 -16.43 -14.80
N LYS A 276 7.87 -15.43 -15.69
CA LYS A 276 8.99 -14.50 -15.87
C LYS A 276 8.93 -13.37 -14.85
N SER A 277 10.08 -12.90 -14.43
CA SER A 277 10.20 -11.78 -13.50
C SER A 277 11.20 -10.73 -13.98
N VAL A 278 10.79 -9.46 -13.89
CA VAL A 278 11.67 -8.31 -14.03
C VAL A 278 11.62 -7.51 -12.74
N VAL A 279 12.79 -7.05 -12.28
CA VAL A 279 12.91 -6.14 -11.15
C VAL A 279 13.32 -4.77 -11.65
N ILE A 280 12.55 -3.76 -11.27
CA ILE A 280 12.80 -2.35 -11.61
C ILE A 280 13.14 -1.62 -10.31
N CYS A 281 14.42 -1.31 -10.13
CA CYS A 281 14.93 -0.60 -8.97
C CYS A 281 16.31 0.01 -9.27
N PRO A 282 16.64 1.18 -8.68
CA PRO A 282 17.87 1.92 -8.99
C PRO A 282 19.16 1.18 -8.58
N ASP A 283 19.12 0.44 -7.48
CA ASP A 283 20.23 -0.34 -6.94
C ASP A 283 20.05 -1.85 -7.20
N TYR A 284 21.10 -2.65 -7.02
CA TYR A 284 21.00 -4.10 -7.12
C TYR A 284 20.40 -4.69 -5.83
N SER A 285 19.08 -4.51 -5.67
CA SER A 285 18.33 -4.92 -4.48
C SER A 285 18.33 -6.45 -4.27
N GLU A 286 17.91 -6.92 -3.08
CA GLU A 286 17.80 -8.37 -2.83
C GLU A 286 16.82 -9.06 -3.80
N ALA A 287 15.78 -8.35 -4.26
CA ALA A 287 14.86 -8.86 -5.28
C ALA A 287 15.55 -9.10 -6.63
N SER A 288 16.48 -8.23 -7.03
CA SER A 288 17.22 -8.33 -8.31
C SER A 288 18.02 -9.62 -8.43
N LYS A 289 18.42 -10.24 -7.31
CA LYS A 289 19.09 -11.54 -7.28
C LYS A 289 18.23 -12.66 -7.88
N PHE A 290 16.91 -12.55 -7.78
CA PHE A 290 15.97 -13.60 -8.13
C PHE A 290 15.24 -13.34 -9.45
N SER A 291 15.38 -12.17 -10.07
CA SER A 291 14.71 -11.86 -11.32
C SER A 291 15.43 -12.43 -12.54
N ASP A 292 14.73 -12.46 -13.66
CA ASP A 292 15.31 -12.83 -14.96
C ASP A 292 15.92 -11.61 -15.66
N LEU A 293 15.46 -10.40 -15.32
CA LEU A 293 16.02 -9.13 -15.77
C LEU A 293 16.00 -8.11 -14.62
N TRP A 294 17.04 -7.27 -14.57
CA TRP A 294 17.09 -6.10 -13.70
C TRP A 294 17.19 -4.83 -14.56
N LEU A 295 16.30 -3.88 -14.31
CA LEU A 295 16.26 -2.58 -14.97
C LEU A 295 16.60 -1.47 -13.95
N PRO A 296 17.84 -0.92 -13.99
CA PRO A 296 18.27 0.14 -13.09
C PRO A 296 17.76 1.51 -13.54
N VAL A 297 16.53 1.84 -13.16
CA VAL A 297 15.93 3.16 -13.44
C VAL A 297 16.43 4.17 -12.41
N LYS A 298 16.69 5.40 -12.85
CA LYS A 298 17.03 6.51 -11.96
C LYS A 298 15.90 6.70 -10.94
N GLN A 299 16.23 6.76 -9.65
CA GLN A 299 15.22 6.79 -8.59
C GLN A 299 14.29 8.01 -8.73
N GLY A 300 12.97 7.79 -8.77
CA GLY A 300 11.99 8.86 -8.94
C GLY A 300 11.68 9.22 -10.39
N THR A 301 12.29 8.56 -11.38
CA THR A 301 11.93 8.71 -12.81
C THR A 301 11.14 7.52 -13.34
N ASP A 302 10.64 6.65 -12.44
CA ASP A 302 9.89 5.45 -12.76
C ASP A 302 8.65 5.73 -13.62
N ALA A 303 7.97 6.86 -13.39
CA ALA A 303 6.82 7.28 -14.19
C ALA A 303 7.19 7.50 -15.67
N ALA A 304 8.41 7.96 -15.99
CA ALA A 304 8.83 8.12 -17.39
C ALA A 304 8.91 6.75 -18.09
N LEU A 305 9.47 5.73 -17.41
CA LEU A 305 9.49 4.36 -17.93
C LEU A 305 8.07 3.79 -18.07
N ALA A 306 7.20 4.02 -17.09
CA ALA A 306 5.81 3.56 -17.15
C ALA A 306 5.05 4.19 -18.33
N MET A 307 5.28 5.49 -18.58
CA MET A 307 4.71 6.19 -19.73
C MET A 307 5.22 5.62 -21.06
N ALA A 308 6.51 5.30 -21.17
CA ALA A 308 7.07 4.63 -22.35
C ALA A 308 6.51 3.21 -22.57
N PHE A 309 6.33 2.42 -21.50
CA PHE A 309 5.64 1.13 -21.59
C PHE A 309 4.20 1.30 -22.08
N GLY A 310 3.46 2.26 -21.51
CA GLY A 310 2.10 2.54 -21.93
C GLY A 310 2.02 2.99 -23.39
N HIS A 311 2.98 3.79 -23.87
CA HIS A 311 3.06 4.20 -25.27
C HIS A 311 3.14 2.98 -26.20
N VAL A 312 4.08 2.06 -25.95
CA VAL A 312 4.24 0.84 -26.76
C VAL A 312 2.99 -0.04 -26.68
N ILE A 313 2.42 -0.23 -25.49
CA ILE A 313 1.22 -1.04 -25.29
C ILE A 313 0.03 -0.48 -26.09
N LEU A 314 -0.21 0.82 -25.97
CA LEU A 314 -1.30 1.49 -26.65
C LEU A 314 -1.09 1.49 -28.17
N LYS A 315 0.11 1.80 -28.65
CA LYS A 315 0.45 1.78 -30.08
C LYS A 315 0.25 0.40 -30.68
N GLU A 316 0.92 -0.61 -30.12
CA GLU A 316 0.90 -1.94 -30.72
C GLU A 316 -0.44 -2.67 -30.55
N TYR A 317 -1.03 -2.63 -29.36
CA TYR A 317 -2.15 -3.52 -29.02
C TYR A 317 -3.51 -2.84 -29.03
N HIS A 318 -3.58 -1.51 -28.97
CA HIS A 318 -4.83 -0.76 -29.03
C HIS A 318 -5.08 -0.03 -30.35
N VAL A 319 -4.02 0.42 -31.03
CA VAL A 319 -4.12 1.10 -32.33
C VAL A 319 -3.82 0.17 -33.49
N ASP A 320 -2.64 -0.45 -33.51
CA ASP A 320 -2.18 -1.22 -34.69
C ASP A 320 -2.83 -2.61 -34.77
N LYS A 321 -2.78 -3.41 -33.69
CA LYS A 321 -3.33 -4.79 -33.66
C LYS A 321 -4.77 -4.87 -33.17
N GLN A 322 -5.22 -3.92 -32.35
CA GLN A 322 -6.55 -3.89 -31.73
C GLN A 322 -6.97 -5.21 -31.05
N VAL A 323 -6.23 -5.65 -30.03
CA VAL A 323 -6.48 -6.92 -29.34
C VAL A 323 -7.86 -6.92 -28.65
N PRO A 324 -8.76 -7.87 -28.98
CA PRO A 324 -10.14 -7.87 -28.46
C PRO A 324 -10.23 -7.84 -26.94
N TYR A 325 -9.50 -8.73 -26.26
CA TYR A 325 -9.54 -8.81 -24.79
C TYR A 325 -9.21 -7.48 -24.10
N PHE A 326 -8.19 -6.74 -24.56
CA PHE A 326 -7.82 -5.46 -23.97
C PHE A 326 -8.83 -4.37 -24.28
N ARG A 327 -9.35 -4.34 -25.50
CA ARG A 327 -10.33 -3.35 -25.93
C ARG A 327 -11.66 -3.53 -25.20
N ASP A 328 -12.16 -4.77 -25.10
CA ASP A 328 -13.37 -5.09 -24.36
C ASP A 328 -13.23 -4.77 -22.88
N TYR A 329 -12.08 -5.09 -22.28
CA TYR A 329 -11.81 -4.77 -20.89
C TYR A 329 -11.88 -3.26 -20.63
N LEU A 330 -11.17 -2.45 -21.42
CA LEU A 330 -11.19 -0.98 -21.24
C LEU A 330 -12.56 -0.39 -21.54
N ARG A 331 -13.28 -0.94 -22.52
CA ARG A 331 -14.64 -0.50 -22.87
C ARG A 331 -15.64 -0.72 -21.72
N GLN A 332 -15.52 -1.84 -20.99
CA GLN A 332 -16.44 -2.19 -19.91
C GLN A 332 -16.03 -1.65 -18.53
N TYR A 333 -14.73 -1.65 -18.24
CA TYR A 333 -14.22 -1.51 -16.88
C TYR A 333 -13.36 -0.26 -16.66
N SER A 334 -13.43 0.71 -17.58
CA SER A 334 -12.77 2.01 -17.42
C SER A 334 -13.71 3.14 -17.82
N ASP A 335 -13.31 4.37 -17.52
CA ASP A 335 -13.96 5.58 -18.00
C ASP A 335 -13.50 6.00 -19.39
N LEU A 336 -12.64 5.21 -20.06
CA LEU A 336 -12.11 5.54 -21.37
C LEU A 336 -13.19 5.82 -22.44
N PRO A 337 -14.35 5.15 -22.48
CA PRO A 337 -15.44 5.49 -23.41
C PRO A 337 -16.19 6.79 -23.12
N MET A 338 -16.02 7.36 -21.93
CA MET A 338 -16.82 8.51 -21.48
C MET A 338 -16.44 9.79 -22.22
N LEU A 339 -17.41 10.71 -22.35
CA LEU A 339 -17.22 11.98 -23.04
C LEU A 339 -16.71 13.07 -22.08
N VAL A 340 -15.74 13.85 -22.55
CA VAL A 340 -15.17 15.01 -21.87
C VAL A 340 -15.48 16.26 -22.68
N ARG A 341 -16.00 17.29 -22.01
CA ARG A 341 -16.22 18.61 -22.61
C ARG A 341 -14.88 19.31 -22.82
N LEU A 342 -14.69 19.87 -24.00
CA LEU A 342 -13.55 20.71 -24.33
C LEU A 342 -13.94 22.18 -24.32
N VAL A 343 -13.07 23.02 -23.77
CA VAL A 343 -13.26 24.47 -23.74
C VAL A 343 -12.10 25.19 -24.45
N PRO A 344 -12.36 26.28 -25.20
CA PRO A 344 -11.29 27.03 -25.86
C PRO A 344 -10.30 27.64 -24.86
N GLN A 345 -9.00 27.52 -25.15
CA GLN A 345 -7.94 28.16 -24.38
C GLN A 345 -6.69 28.41 -25.26
N ASP A 346 -6.20 29.65 -25.28
CA ASP A 346 -4.98 30.10 -25.98
C ASP A 346 -4.81 29.54 -27.41
N GLY A 347 -5.86 29.59 -28.23
CA GLY A 347 -5.81 29.14 -29.62
C GLY A 347 -5.95 27.63 -29.84
N GLY A 348 -6.12 26.85 -28.78
CA GLY A 348 -6.51 25.43 -28.82
C GLY A 348 -7.66 25.13 -27.86
N TYR A 349 -7.75 23.88 -27.42
CA TYR A 349 -8.74 23.41 -26.45
C TYR A 349 -8.08 22.75 -25.24
N VAL A 350 -8.76 22.76 -24.10
CA VAL A 350 -8.40 21.95 -22.93
C VAL A 350 -9.56 21.10 -22.44
N PRO A 351 -9.30 19.90 -21.89
CA PRO A 351 -10.31 19.11 -21.20
C PRO A 351 -10.81 19.86 -19.95
N GLU A 352 -12.12 20.06 -19.83
CA GLU A 352 -12.72 20.73 -18.66
C GLU A 352 -13.20 19.70 -17.62
N ARG A 353 -14.23 18.93 -17.99
CA ARG A 353 -14.83 17.90 -17.13
C ARG A 353 -15.54 16.84 -17.98
N LEU A 354 -15.80 15.69 -17.38
CA LEU A 354 -16.71 14.70 -17.95
C LEU A 354 -18.10 15.32 -18.17
N VAL A 355 -18.68 15.06 -19.34
CA VAL A 355 -20.05 15.42 -19.69
C VAL A 355 -21.00 14.60 -18.83
N ARG A 356 -22.07 15.25 -18.36
CA ARG A 356 -23.07 14.67 -17.47
C ARG A 356 -24.42 14.59 -18.15
N ALA A 357 -25.29 13.69 -17.67
CA ALA A 357 -26.66 13.60 -18.16
C ALA A 357 -27.40 14.94 -18.03
N SER A 358 -27.14 15.71 -16.97
CA SER A 358 -27.74 17.03 -16.74
C SER A 358 -27.34 18.12 -17.74
N ASP A 359 -26.30 17.89 -18.54
CA ASP A 359 -25.87 18.84 -19.56
C ASP A 359 -26.82 18.84 -20.77
N PHE A 360 -27.61 17.78 -20.97
CA PHE A 360 -28.53 17.64 -22.09
C PHE A 360 -29.93 18.15 -21.74
N VAL A 361 -30.64 18.70 -22.73
CA VAL A 361 -32.06 19.04 -22.59
C VAL A 361 -32.84 17.79 -22.17
N GLY A 362 -33.65 17.92 -21.10
CA GLY A 362 -34.39 16.79 -20.53
C GLY A 362 -33.55 15.83 -19.68
N ASP A 363 -32.30 16.18 -19.35
CA ASP A 363 -31.43 15.44 -18.43
C ASP A 363 -31.15 13.98 -18.84
N LEU A 364 -31.21 13.67 -20.14
CA LEU A 364 -31.23 12.29 -20.68
C LEU A 364 -32.21 11.38 -19.93
N GLU A 365 -33.38 11.93 -19.59
CA GLU A 365 -34.45 11.24 -18.84
C GLU A 365 -34.01 10.77 -17.44
N GLN A 366 -32.93 11.35 -16.90
CA GLN A 366 -32.42 11.04 -15.56
C GLN A 366 -33.00 12.01 -14.53
N ALA A 367 -34.10 11.61 -13.88
CA ALA A 367 -34.72 12.42 -12.83
C ALA A 367 -33.89 12.46 -11.53
N ASN A 368 -33.19 11.37 -11.20
CA ASN A 368 -32.35 11.28 -10.00
C ASN A 368 -30.88 11.52 -10.33
N ASN A 369 -30.24 12.42 -9.58
CA ASN A 369 -28.82 12.79 -9.64
C ASN A 369 -28.21 12.89 -11.07
N PRO A 370 -28.84 13.62 -12.00
CA PRO A 370 -28.33 13.71 -13.38
C PRO A 370 -26.95 14.35 -13.48
N ASP A 371 -26.58 15.22 -12.54
CA ASP A 371 -25.24 15.83 -12.46
C ASP A 371 -24.13 14.82 -12.18
N TRP A 372 -24.46 13.63 -11.68
CA TRP A 372 -23.52 12.61 -11.24
C TRP A 372 -23.47 11.37 -12.14
N LYS A 373 -24.12 11.46 -13.31
CA LYS A 373 -24.18 10.39 -14.31
C LYS A 373 -23.37 10.78 -15.54
N THR A 374 -22.26 10.09 -15.78
CA THR A 374 -21.42 10.29 -16.97
C THR A 374 -22.09 9.75 -18.21
N VAL A 375 -21.71 10.24 -19.39
CA VAL A 375 -22.29 9.84 -20.66
C VAL A 375 -21.24 9.32 -21.64
N ALA A 376 -21.67 8.46 -22.55
CA ALA A 376 -20.87 7.87 -23.62
C ALA A 376 -21.72 7.75 -24.90
N ILE A 377 -21.09 7.36 -26.01
CA ILE A 377 -21.80 7.03 -27.25
C ILE A 377 -22.03 5.53 -27.30
N ASP A 378 -23.25 5.10 -27.56
CA ASP A 378 -23.53 3.71 -27.91
C ASP A 378 -23.13 3.47 -29.38
N GLU A 379 -22.26 2.50 -29.61
CA GLU A 379 -21.70 2.20 -30.93
C GLU A 379 -22.75 1.68 -31.91
N ALA A 380 -23.74 0.92 -31.41
CA ALA A 380 -24.77 0.32 -32.26
C ALA A 380 -25.74 1.36 -32.84
N THR A 381 -26.08 2.39 -32.08
CA THR A 381 -27.06 3.41 -32.45
C THR A 381 -26.45 4.76 -32.81
N GLY A 382 -25.24 5.05 -32.34
CA GLY A 382 -24.62 6.37 -32.42
C GLY A 382 -25.20 7.40 -31.45
N GLU A 383 -26.13 6.99 -30.58
CA GLU A 383 -26.80 7.85 -29.60
C GLU A 383 -25.91 8.12 -28.38
N ILE A 384 -26.11 9.27 -27.74
CA ILE A 384 -25.51 9.56 -26.43
C ILE A 384 -26.39 8.92 -25.36
N VAL A 385 -25.76 8.12 -24.49
CA VAL A 385 -26.42 7.37 -23.43
C VAL A 385 -25.75 7.61 -22.09
N ALA A 386 -26.53 7.48 -21.01
CA ALA A 386 -26.01 7.36 -19.65
C ALA A 386 -25.93 5.87 -19.28
N PRO A 387 -24.75 5.24 -19.30
CA PRO A 387 -24.60 3.85 -18.91
C PRO A 387 -24.79 3.67 -17.40
N ASN A 388 -25.18 2.46 -17.00
CA ASN A 388 -25.23 2.04 -15.60
C ASN A 388 -23.88 2.23 -14.89
N GLY A 389 -23.91 2.26 -13.56
CA GLY A 389 -22.71 2.18 -12.72
C GLY A 389 -22.07 3.50 -12.30
N SER A 390 -22.34 4.62 -12.98
CA SER A 390 -21.88 5.94 -12.54
C SER A 390 -22.45 6.30 -11.14
N ILE A 391 -21.72 7.14 -10.38
CA ILE A 391 -21.99 7.35 -8.95
C ILE A 391 -23.39 7.91 -8.67
N GLY A 392 -24.00 8.62 -9.62
CA GLY A 392 -25.38 9.09 -9.52
C GLY A 392 -26.43 7.98 -9.43
N PHE A 393 -26.13 6.75 -9.85
CA PHE A 393 -27.02 5.60 -9.67
C PHE A 393 -26.90 4.92 -8.31
N ARG A 394 -25.90 5.29 -7.49
CA ARG A 394 -25.62 4.63 -6.20
C ARG A 394 -26.59 5.05 -5.09
N TRP A 395 -27.13 6.26 -5.18
CA TRP A 395 -27.92 6.87 -4.12
C TRP A 395 -29.21 7.48 -4.69
N GLY A 396 -30.29 7.45 -3.92
CA GLY A 396 -31.59 8.00 -4.34
C GLY A 396 -32.38 7.11 -5.29
N GLU A 397 -31.78 6.04 -5.82
CA GLU A 397 -32.40 4.98 -6.61
C GLU A 397 -31.67 3.64 -6.39
N ASP A 398 -32.23 2.54 -6.91
CA ASP A 398 -31.70 1.18 -6.75
C ASP A 398 -31.65 0.41 -8.09
N GLY A 399 -30.80 -0.62 -8.16
CA GLY A 399 -30.79 -1.62 -9.24
C GLY A 399 -29.95 -1.28 -10.48
N ARG A 400 -29.42 -0.05 -10.59
CA ARG A 400 -28.62 0.41 -11.75
C ARG A 400 -27.18 0.78 -11.43
N TRP A 401 -26.76 0.67 -10.16
CA TRP A 401 -25.37 0.81 -9.77
C TRP A 401 -24.63 -0.52 -9.93
N ASN A 402 -24.34 -0.86 -11.19
CA ASN A 402 -23.62 -2.06 -11.60
C ASN A 402 -22.87 -1.79 -12.91
N LEU A 403 -22.01 -2.72 -13.33
CA LEU A 403 -21.22 -2.65 -14.56
C LEU A 403 -21.84 -3.47 -15.70
N GLU A 404 -23.16 -3.75 -15.64
CA GLU A 404 -23.84 -4.34 -16.79
C GLU A 404 -23.86 -3.34 -17.94
N GLU A 405 -23.65 -3.82 -19.17
CA GLU A 405 -23.60 -3.01 -20.38
C GLU A 405 -24.99 -2.55 -20.83
N ARG A 406 -25.65 -1.76 -19.98
CA ARG A 406 -26.99 -1.24 -20.20
C ARG A 406 -27.03 0.27 -19.99
N ASP A 407 -27.90 0.94 -20.73
CA ASP A 407 -28.26 2.32 -20.42
C ASP A 407 -29.26 2.39 -19.26
N ALA A 408 -29.51 3.61 -18.79
CA ALA A 408 -30.45 3.90 -17.73
C ALA A 408 -31.91 3.48 -18.02
N ALA A 409 -32.28 3.25 -19.28
CA ALA A 409 -33.59 2.73 -19.66
C ALA A 409 -33.64 1.18 -19.62
N GLY A 410 -32.49 0.53 -19.38
CA GLY A 410 -32.34 -0.92 -19.31
C GLY A 410 -32.04 -1.59 -20.66
N ARG A 411 -31.88 -0.80 -21.72
CA ARG A 411 -31.50 -1.29 -23.06
C ARG A 411 -30.04 -1.69 -23.06
N GLU A 412 -29.71 -2.78 -23.73
CA GLU A 412 -28.33 -3.22 -23.91
C GLU A 412 -27.57 -2.21 -24.78
N THR A 413 -26.34 -1.92 -24.39
CA THR A 413 -25.48 -0.93 -25.05
C THR A 413 -24.10 -1.51 -25.29
N THR A 414 -23.41 -1.01 -26.31
CA THR A 414 -21.99 -1.28 -26.54
C THR A 414 -21.30 0.07 -26.64
N LEU A 415 -20.65 0.51 -25.56
CA LEU A 415 -20.04 1.84 -25.55
C LEU A 415 -18.90 1.94 -26.57
N LYS A 416 -18.87 3.03 -27.34
CA LYS A 416 -17.84 3.27 -28.34
C LYS A 416 -16.53 3.70 -27.67
N LEU A 417 -15.45 2.98 -27.98
CA LEU A 417 -14.11 3.30 -27.48
C LEU A 417 -13.35 4.17 -28.51
N GLY A 418 -13.41 5.49 -28.32
CA GLY A 418 -12.80 6.50 -29.19
C GLY A 418 -13.70 7.01 -30.32
N LEU A 419 -13.35 8.17 -30.88
CA LEU A 419 -14.15 8.90 -31.88
C LEU A 419 -13.55 8.90 -33.29
N LYS A 420 -12.42 8.21 -33.54
CA LYS A 420 -11.68 8.25 -34.81
C LYS A 420 -12.54 8.10 -36.06
N ASP A 421 -13.55 7.23 -36.08
CA ASP A 421 -14.36 6.97 -37.28
C ASP A 421 -15.71 7.70 -37.30
N VAL A 422 -16.04 8.45 -36.24
CA VAL A 422 -17.35 9.11 -36.05
C VAL A 422 -17.23 10.56 -35.60
N HIS A 423 -16.04 11.15 -35.73
CA HIS A 423 -15.79 12.55 -35.38
C HIS A 423 -16.34 13.50 -36.45
N ASP A 424 -16.71 14.70 -36.01
CA ASP A 424 -17.17 15.76 -36.91
C ASP A 424 -15.98 16.61 -37.39
N GLU A 425 -14.98 16.79 -36.53
CA GLU A 425 -13.74 17.50 -36.84
C GLU A 425 -12.58 17.04 -35.93
N VAL A 426 -11.40 17.57 -36.20
CA VAL A 426 -10.19 17.33 -35.43
C VAL A 426 -9.79 18.63 -34.74
N ALA A 427 -9.59 18.58 -33.42
CA ALA A 427 -9.25 19.74 -32.61
C ALA A 427 -7.85 19.61 -31.99
N GLY A 428 -7.09 20.71 -31.98
CA GLY A 428 -5.83 20.80 -31.24
C GLY A 428 -6.09 20.93 -29.74
N VAL A 429 -5.79 19.87 -28.98
CA VAL A 429 -5.96 19.81 -27.53
C VAL A 429 -4.61 19.99 -26.84
N ARG A 430 -4.58 20.84 -25.82
CA ARG A 430 -3.38 21.24 -25.11
C ARG A 430 -3.16 20.36 -23.87
N PHE A 431 -2.00 19.72 -23.81
CA PHE A 431 -1.59 18.86 -22.69
C PHE A 431 -0.39 19.46 -21.96
N PRO A 432 -0.40 19.52 -20.63
CA PRO A 432 0.76 19.99 -19.88
C PRO A 432 1.91 18.96 -19.93
N TYR A 433 3.14 19.44 -20.03
CA TYR A 433 4.35 18.64 -20.02
C TYR A 433 5.35 19.23 -19.02
N PHE A 434 5.94 18.35 -18.19
CA PHE A 434 6.77 18.78 -17.06
C PHE A 434 8.21 18.26 -17.12
N ALA A 435 8.51 17.31 -18.02
CA ALA A 435 9.84 16.70 -18.09
C ALA A 435 10.89 17.58 -18.82
N ASN A 436 10.52 18.80 -19.16
CA ASN A 436 11.44 19.85 -19.60
C ASN A 436 12.01 20.69 -18.43
N THR A 437 11.46 20.52 -17.22
CA THR A 437 11.90 21.22 -16.01
C THR A 437 12.31 20.22 -14.93
N ALA A 438 13.59 19.80 -14.93
CA ALA A 438 14.13 18.94 -13.88
C ALA A 438 14.70 19.76 -12.70
N SER A 439 14.41 19.31 -11.48
CA SER A 439 15.13 19.75 -10.28
C SER A 439 16.28 18.79 -9.95
N ASN A 440 17.23 19.20 -9.11
CA ASN A 440 18.25 18.33 -8.51
C ASN A 440 19.18 17.57 -9.49
N GLY A 441 19.40 18.10 -10.69
CA GLY A 441 20.33 17.52 -11.67
C GLY A 441 19.84 16.24 -12.35
N PHE A 442 18.53 15.98 -12.33
CA PHE A 442 17.92 14.93 -13.13
C PHE A 442 17.97 15.29 -14.63
N ALA A 443 17.99 14.28 -15.50
CA ALA A 443 17.86 14.50 -16.93
C ALA A 443 16.50 15.12 -17.24
N SER A 444 16.48 16.08 -18.17
CA SER A 444 15.28 16.71 -18.72
C SER A 444 15.40 16.77 -20.24
N THR A 445 14.28 17.09 -20.89
CA THR A 445 14.24 17.36 -22.33
C THR A 445 14.05 18.86 -22.60
N ASP A 446 14.09 19.29 -23.86
CA ASP A 446 13.89 20.68 -24.29
C ASP A 446 12.51 20.91 -24.96
N HIS A 447 11.57 19.97 -24.78
CA HIS A 447 10.21 20.10 -25.31
C HIS A 447 9.43 21.27 -24.64
N PRO A 448 8.39 21.81 -25.30
CA PRO A 448 7.54 22.84 -24.72
C PRO A 448 6.79 22.40 -23.45
N ASP A 449 6.46 23.36 -22.57
CA ASP A 449 5.62 23.12 -21.37
C ASP A 449 4.19 22.66 -21.70
N VAL A 450 3.74 22.92 -22.93
CA VAL A 450 2.40 22.59 -23.42
C VAL A 450 2.52 21.97 -24.80
N LEU A 451 1.95 20.78 -24.97
CA LEU A 451 1.93 20.03 -26.23
C LEU A 451 0.53 20.13 -26.82
N THR A 452 0.40 20.67 -28.04
CA THR A 452 -0.89 20.72 -28.74
C THR A 452 -1.02 19.50 -29.66
N ARG A 453 -1.85 18.54 -29.28
CA ARG A 453 -2.04 17.28 -30.01
C ARG A 453 -3.45 17.18 -30.58
N ASN A 454 -3.56 16.66 -31.79
CA ASN A 454 -4.82 16.63 -32.51
C ASN A 454 -5.67 15.44 -32.07
N VAL A 455 -6.92 15.73 -31.69
CA VAL A 455 -7.87 14.74 -31.14
C VAL A 455 -9.16 14.76 -31.96
N PRO A 456 -9.74 13.60 -32.31
CA PRO A 456 -11.04 13.52 -32.95
C PRO A 456 -12.14 13.98 -31.97
N VAL A 457 -13.00 14.91 -32.40
CA VAL A 457 -14.06 15.49 -31.56
C VAL A 457 -15.41 15.46 -32.25
N ARG A 458 -16.49 15.48 -31.45
CA ARG A 458 -17.86 15.68 -31.94
C ARG A 458 -18.46 16.97 -31.40
N ARG A 459 -19.37 17.56 -32.17
CA ARG A 459 -20.25 18.63 -31.74
C ARG A 459 -21.49 18.03 -31.10
N VAL A 460 -21.80 18.47 -29.89
CA VAL A 460 -23.01 18.08 -29.15
C VAL A 460 -23.76 19.33 -28.71
N MET A 461 -25.09 19.27 -28.78
CA MET A 461 -25.95 20.34 -28.30
C MET A 461 -26.26 20.11 -26.82
N LEU A 462 -25.70 20.96 -25.95
CA LEU A 462 -25.96 20.99 -24.53
C LEU A 462 -26.95 22.11 -24.20
N LYS A 463 -27.42 22.18 -22.94
CA LYS A 463 -28.34 23.24 -22.48
C LYS A 463 -27.77 24.65 -22.63
N ASP A 464 -26.46 24.80 -22.53
CA ASP A 464 -25.76 26.08 -22.65
C ASP A 464 -25.26 26.39 -24.07
N GLY A 465 -25.52 25.50 -25.02
CA GLY A 465 -25.21 25.67 -26.44
C GLY A 465 -24.44 24.50 -27.04
N GLU A 466 -23.90 24.73 -28.24
CA GLU A 466 -23.04 23.74 -28.90
C GLU A 466 -21.69 23.64 -28.18
N ALA A 467 -21.26 22.42 -27.88
CA ALA A 467 -19.98 22.11 -27.24
C ALA A 467 -19.20 21.06 -28.02
N LEU A 468 -17.88 21.13 -27.97
CA LEU A 468 -17.01 20.07 -28.45
C LEU A 468 -16.75 19.05 -27.35
N VAL A 469 -16.82 17.78 -27.71
CA VAL A 469 -16.52 16.67 -26.82
C VAL A 469 -15.51 15.72 -27.44
N ALA A 470 -14.62 15.20 -26.61
CA ALA A 470 -13.70 14.12 -26.92
C ALA A 470 -14.00 12.90 -26.04
N CYS A 471 -13.60 11.72 -26.47
CA CYS A 471 -13.60 10.53 -25.63
C CYS A 471 -12.35 10.53 -24.74
N VAL A 472 -12.45 10.09 -23.48
CA VAL A 472 -11.27 9.96 -22.58
C VAL A 472 -10.20 9.09 -23.24
N TYR A 473 -10.59 8.04 -23.97
CA TYR A 473 -9.69 7.20 -24.75
C TYR A 473 -8.81 7.98 -25.74
N ASP A 474 -9.38 8.90 -26.50
CA ASP A 474 -8.64 9.67 -27.50
C ASP A 474 -7.71 10.69 -26.83
N LEU A 475 -8.17 11.33 -25.76
CA LEU A 475 -7.33 12.19 -24.92
C LEU A 475 -6.16 11.42 -24.30
N PHE A 476 -6.41 10.18 -23.89
CA PHE A 476 -5.40 9.29 -23.29
C PHE A 476 -4.34 8.90 -24.32
N LEU A 477 -4.74 8.46 -25.52
CA LEU A 477 -3.81 8.17 -26.61
C LEU A 477 -2.98 9.40 -27.01
N ALA A 478 -3.63 10.56 -27.15
CA ALA A 478 -2.95 11.81 -27.44
C ALA A 478 -1.96 12.19 -26.33
N ASN A 479 -2.31 12.05 -25.05
CA ASN A 479 -1.38 12.30 -23.94
C ASN A 479 -0.13 11.39 -24.00
N TYR A 480 -0.28 10.13 -24.39
CA TYR A 480 0.83 9.19 -24.56
C TYR A 480 1.63 9.39 -25.86
N GLY A 481 1.24 10.33 -26.72
CA GLY A 481 1.90 10.55 -28.00
C GLY A 481 1.64 9.41 -29.00
N VAL A 482 0.52 8.69 -28.86
CA VAL A 482 0.15 7.62 -29.79
C VAL A 482 -0.76 8.21 -30.87
N ASP A 483 -0.21 8.38 -32.07
CA ASP A 483 -0.96 8.98 -33.17
C ASP A 483 -1.99 8.01 -33.75
N GLN A 484 -3.21 8.53 -33.88
CA GLN A 484 -4.31 7.86 -34.57
C GLN A 484 -4.39 8.27 -36.05
N GLY A 485 -3.45 9.07 -36.55
CA GLY A 485 -3.40 9.60 -37.92
C GLY A 485 -3.84 11.07 -38.00
N PHE A 486 -3.85 11.79 -36.88
CA PHE A 486 -4.27 13.19 -36.79
C PHE A 486 -3.09 14.15 -36.55
N GLY A 487 -1.93 13.63 -36.13
CA GLY A 487 -0.71 14.40 -35.90
C GLY A 487 -0.81 15.37 -34.70
N GLY A 488 -0.01 16.43 -34.76
CA GLY A 488 0.14 17.42 -33.69
C GLY A 488 1.59 17.55 -33.21
N ASP A 489 1.77 18.27 -32.12
CA ASP A 489 3.10 18.54 -31.57
C ASP A 489 3.74 17.28 -30.98
N CYS A 490 5.02 17.10 -31.29
CA CYS A 490 5.90 16.13 -30.64
C CYS A 490 5.32 14.70 -30.63
N MET A 491 4.81 14.26 -31.80
CA MET A 491 4.30 12.91 -32.02
C MET A 491 5.42 12.03 -32.58
N PRO A 492 5.81 10.92 -31.91
CA PRO A 492 6.78 9.99 -32.45
C PRO A 492 6.23 9.24 -33.67
N GLU A 493 7.03 9.16 -34.74
CA GLU A 493 6.81 8.26 -35.88
C GLU A 493 7.36 6.87 -35.58
N SER A 494 8.40 6.78 -34.74
CA SER A 494 9.05 5.55 -34.31
C SER A 494 9.36 5.55 -32.80
N PHE A 495 9.66 4.37 -32.26
CA PHE A 495 10.08 4.26 -30.86
C PHE A 495 11.47 4.84 -30.58
N ASP A 496 12.27 5.11 -31.63
CA ASP A 496 13.60 5.71 -31.54
C ASP A 496 13.56 7.25 -31.60
N ASP A 497 12.37 7.83 -31.78
CA ASP A 497 12.21 9.28 -31.83
C ASP A 497 12.17 9.83 -30.41
N LEU A 498 13.07 10.78 -30.10
CA LEU A 498 13.14 11.48 -28.81
C LEU A 498 11.95 12.43 -28.62
N GLN A 499 10.77 11.87 -28.36
CA GLN A 499 9.52 12.59 -28.19
C GLN A 499 8.92 12.31 -26.81
N PRO A 500 8.04 13.18 -26.27
CA PRO A 500 7.43 12.99 -24.97
C PRO A 500 6.76 11.62 -24.85
N TYR A 501 7.28 10.82 -23.90
CA TYR A 501 6.80 9.49 -23.53
C TYR A 501 7.08 8.36 -24.53
N SER A 502 7.92 8.58 -25.56
CA SER A 502 8.44 7.47 -26.37
C SER A 502 9.52 6.67 -25.59
N PRO A 503 9.92 5.48 -26.09
CA PRO A 503 11.03 4.73 -25.49
C PRO A 503 12.43 5.36 -25.59
N ALA A 504 12.67 6.29 -26.52
CA ALA A 504 13.98 6.85 -26.86
C ALA A 504 14.61 7.77 -25.80
#